data_AF-A0A1D6F570-F1
#
_entry.id   AF-A0A1D6F570-F1
#
_cell.length_a   1.000
_cell.length_b   1.000
_cell.length_c   1.000
_cell.angle_alpha   90.00
_cell.angle_beta   90.00
_cell.angle_gamma   90.00
#
_symmetry.space_group_name_H-M   'P 1'
#
loop_
_entity.id
_entity.type
_entity.pdbx_description
1 polymer ?
#
loop_
_entity_poly.entity_id
_entity_poly.type
_entity_poly.pdbx_seq_one_letter_code
_entity_poly.pdbx_strand_id
1 'polypeptide(L)'
;MEGKPARSVDLAEHEKQAIKHLYLLTMKPVIYVANVTESYLAEPDINPHDKEVAKRASDLQSGMVTIPARVETELTEVPLEERVEYLKSLLLKVD
;
A
#
# COMPACT_ATOMS: atom_id res chain seq x y z
N MET A 1 14.46 -5.65 22.88
CA MET A 1 14.08 -4.52 22.00
C MET A 1 12.72 -4.84 21.41
N GLU A 2 11.79 -3.88 21.38
CA GLU A 2 10.39 -4.09 20.95
C GLU A 2 10.20 -4.15 19.42
N GLY A 3 11.24 -3.92 18.61
CA GLY A 3 11.19 -4.09 17.15
C GLY A 3 10.34 -3.05 16.39
N LYS A 4 10.06 -1.89 17.00
CA LYS A 4 9.26 -0.82 16.40
C LYS A 4 10.12 0.13 15.54
N PRO A 5 9.62 0.59 14.37
CA PRO A 5 10.35 1.52 13.51
C PRO A 5 10.40 2.92 14.13
N ALA A 6 11.44 3.71 13.79
CA ALA A 6 11.57 5.06 14.33
C ALA A 6 10.38 5.98 14.00
N ARG A 7 9.72 5.76 12.85
CA ARG A 7 8.53 6.53 12.45
C ARG A 7 7.29 6.30 13.32
N SER A 8 7.22 5.23 14.12
CA SER A 8 6.06 4.97 14.99
C SER A 8 6.13 5.72 16.33
N VAL A 9 7.17 6.53 16.52
CA VAL A 9 7.32 7.38 17.70
C VAL A 9 6.88 8.77 17.28
N ASP A 10 5.89 9.31 17.98
CA ASP A 10 5.48 10.69 17.77
C ASP A 10 6.52 11.61 18.41
N LEU A 11 7.17 12.42 17.57
CA LEU A 11 8.25 13.32 17.96
C LEU A 11 7.84 14.75 17.65
N ALA A 12 8.12 15.65 18.59
CA ALA A 12 7.99 17.07 18.36
C ALA A 12 8.98 17.53 17.28
N GLU A 13 8.71 18.67 16.67
CA GLU A 13 9.49 19.16 15.52
C GLU A 13 10.98 19.36 15.86
N HIS A 14 11.28 19.84 17.07
CA HIS A 14 12.66 20.02 17.53
C HIS A 14 13.41 18.67 17.70
N GLU A 15 12.71 17.62 18.14
CA GLU A 15 13.29 16.28 18.28
C GLU A 15 13.57 15.66 16.91
N LYS A 16 12.64 15.82 15.95
CA LYS A 16 12.85 15.43 14.54
C LYS A 16 14.06 16.12 13.93
N GLN A 17 14.25 17.40 14.21
CA GLN A 17 15.41 18.16 13.74
C GLN A 17 16.72 17.63 14.36
N ALA A 18 16.72 17.35 15.67
CA ALA A 18 17.90 16.83 16.37
C ALA A 18 18.40 15.50 15.78
N ILE A 19 17.49 14.60 15.37
CA ILE A 19 17.85 13.27 14.85
C ILE A 19 17.97 13.19 13.32
N LYS A 20 17.66 14.27 12.59
CA LYS A 20 17.62 14.29 11.11
C LYS A 20 18.93 13.82 10.47
N HIS A 21 20.07 14.16 11.09
CA HIS A 21 21.41 13.80 10.62
C HIS A 21 21.75 12.31 10.76
N LEU A 22 20.94 11.53 11.49
CA LEU A 22 21.14 10.08 11.65
C LEU A 22 20.64 9.27 10.44
N TYR A 23 19.85 9.89 9.55
CA TYR A 23 19.32 9.26 8.33
C TYR A 23 18.71 7.86 8.56
N LEU A 24 17.95 7.70 9.64
CA LEU A 24 17.37 6.42 10.03
C LEU A 24 16.47 5.86 8.92
N LEU A 25 16.79 4.65 8.44
CA LEU A 25 15.99 3.97 7.42
C LEU A 25 14.55 3.78 7.86
N THR A 26 14.33 3.43 9.12
CA THR A 26 13.01 3.16 9.71
C THR A 26 12.19 4.40 10.00
N MET A 27 12.75 5.60 9.79
CA MET A 27 12.03 6.88 9.86
C MET A 27 11.36 7.25 8.54
N LYS A 28 11.79 6.65 7.42
CA LYS A 28 11.18 6.93 6.10
C LYS A 28 9.70 6.52 6.09
N PRO A 29 8.81 7.29 5.43
CA PRO A 29 7.44 6.87 5.17
C PRO A 29 7.40 5.53 4.44
N VAL A 30 6.44 4.69 4.80
CA VAL A 30 6.23 3.36 4.19
C VAL A 30 4.78 3.24 3.73
N ILE A 31 4.60 2.62 2.57
CA ILE A 31 3.30 2.21 2.04
C ILE A 31 3.35 0.70 1.87
N TYR A 32 2.34 0.01 2.42
CA TYR A 32 2.13 -1.40 2.19
C TYR A 32 1.37 -1.59 0.88
N VAL A 33 1.92 -2.40 -0.01
CA VAL A 33 1.27 -2.75 -1.27
C VAL A 33 0.87 -4.22 -1.17
N ALA A 34 -0.42 -4.47 -0.95
CA ALA A 34 -0.96 -5.83 -0.92
C ALA A 34 -1.26 -6.27 -2.35
N ASN A 35 -0.46 -7.22 -2.83
CA ASN A 35 -0.66 -7.81 -4.13
C ASN A 35 -1.72 -8.92 -4.04
N VAL A 36 -2.82 -8.78 -4.78
CA VAL A 36 -3.95 -9.71 -4.76
C VAL A 36 -4.28 -10.23 -6.16
N THR A 37 -5.03 -11.32 -6.24
CA THR A 37 -5.61 -11.78 -7.50
C THR A 37 -6.86 -10.97 -7.85
N GLU A 38 -7.23 -10.96 -9.13
CA GLU A 38 -8.43 -10.28 -9.64
C GLU A 38 -9.71 -10.62 -8.86
N SER A 39 -9.87 -11.89 -8.47
CA SER A 39 -11.02 -12.36 -7.69
C SER A 39 -11.20 -11.60 -6.37
N TYR A 40 -10.12 -11.15 -5.75
CA TYR A 40 -10.17 -10.41 -4.47
C TYR A 40 -10.36 -8.91 -4.64
N LEU A 41 -10.20 -8.36 -5.85
CA LEU A 41 -10.51 -6.95 -6.09
C LEU A 41 -12.00 -6.69 -6.21
N ALA A 42 -12.75 -7.65 -6.74
CA ALA A 42 -14.20 -7.57 -6.76
C ALA A 42 -14.79 -7.69 -5.35
N GLU A 43 -14.10 -8.40 -4.45
CA GLU A 43 -14.54 -8.70 -3.08
C GLU A 43 -13.45 -8.41 -2.03
N PRO A 44 -13.06 -7.13 -1.84
CA PRO A 44 -11.92 -6.75 -1.00
C PRO A 44 -12.09 -7.12 0.48
N ASP A 45 -13.34 -7.27 0.95
CA ASP A 45 -13.65 -7.61 2.34
C ASP A 45 -13.45 -9.10 2.71
N ILE A 46 -13.17 -9.95 1.72
CA ILE A 46 -13.10 -11.41 1.90
C ILE A 46 -11.70 -11.90 2.21
N ASN A 47 -10.65 -11.23 1.73
CA ASN A 47 -9.29 -11.72 1.95
C ASN A 47 -8.87 -11.51 3.42
N PRO A 48 -8.68 -12.57 4.23
CA PRO A 48 -8.23 -12.42 5.61
C PRO A 48 -6.85 -11.77 5.70
N HIS A 49 -6.00 -11.95 4.69
CA HIS A 49 -4.65 -11.39 4.67
C HIS A 49 -4.67 -9.87 4.46
N ASP A 50 -5.60 -9.31 3.70
CA ASP A 50 -5.73 -7.86 3.53
C ASP A 50 -6.04 -7.18 4.86
N LYS A 51 -6.88 -7.80 5.70
CA LYS A 51 -7.18 -7.30 7.05
C LYS A 51 -5.96 -7.32 7.96
N GLU A 52 -5.15 -8.37 7.88
CA GLU A 52 -3.89 -8.47 8.64
C GLU A 52 -2.89 -7.40 8.21
N VAL A 53 -2.72 -7.19 6.91
CA VAL A 53 -1.84 -6.15 6.36
C VAL A 53 -2.36 -4.75 6.71
N ALA A 54 -3.66 -4.51 6.62
CA ALA A 54 -4.29 -3.24 6.99
C ALA A 54 -4.08 -2.91 8.47
N LYS A 55 -4.27 -3.89 9.35
CA LYS A 55 -3.98 -3.76 10.77
C LYS A 55 -2.50 -3.41 10.97
N ARG A 56 -1.58 -4.14 10.31
CA ARG A 56 -0.14 -3.91 10.46
C ARG A 56 0.28 -2.54 9.95
N ALA A 57 -0.29 -2.08 8.83
CA ALA A 57 -0.04 -0.76 8.29
C ALA A 57 -0.50 0.34 9.26
N SER A 58 -1.70 0.19 9.83
CA SER A 58 -2.24 1.09 10.86
C SER A 58 -1.37 1.12 12.13
N ASP A 59 -1.00 -0.04 12.68
CA ASP A 59 -0.15 -0.16 13.88
C ASP A 59 1.22 0.53 13.71
N LEU A 60 1.69 0.67 12.46
CA LEU A 60 2.98 1.24 12.11
C LEU A 60 2.88 2.61 11.44
N GLN A 61 1.71 3.27 11.53
CA GLN A 61 1.42 4.58 10.94
C GLN A 61 1.83 4.66 9.47
N SER A 62 1.50 3.62 8.71
CA SER A 62 1.83 3.45 7.29
C SER A 62 0.54 3.38 6.46
N GLY A 63 0.59 3.86 5.22
CA GLY A 63 -0.50 3.68 4.27
C GLY A 63 -0.58 2.25 3.75
N MET A 64 -1.72 1.87 3.18
CA MET A 64 -1.88 0.61 2.47
C MET A 64 -2.68 0.82 1.18
N VAL A 65 -2.28 0.11 0.13
CA VAL A 65 -3.04 -0.03 -1.12
C VAL A 65 -3.08 -1.49 -1.53
N THR A 66 -4.21 -1.93 -2.05
CA THR A 66 -4.37 -3.27 -2.64
C THR A 66 -4.32 -3.13 -4.15
N ILE A 67 -3.47 -3.91 -4.82
CA ILE A 67 -3.34 -3.89 -6.29
C ILE A 67 -3.26 -5.31 -6.86
N PRO A 68 -3.76 -5.53 -8.10
CA PRO A 68 -3.47 -6.72 -8.88
C PRO A 68 -2.19 -6.54 -9.70
N ALA A 69 -1.02 -6.93 -9.20
CA ALA A 69 0.23 -6.69 -9.96
C ALA A 69 0.24 -7.31 -11.37
N ARG A 70 -0.49 -8.41 -11.56
CA ARG A 70 -0.67 -9.04 -12.88
C ARG A 70 -1.47 -8.14 -13.83
N VAL A 71 -2.66 -7.69 -13.43
CA VAL A 71 -3.50 -6.80 -14.24
C VAL A 71 -2.79 -5.48 -14.51
N GLU A 72 -2.06 -4.93 -13.54
CA GLU A 72 -1.24 -3.73 -13.73
C GLU A 72 -0.20 -3.93 -14.85
N THR A 73 0.40 -5.12 -14.93
CA THR A 73 1.34 -5.46 -16.00
C THR A 73 0.61 -5.54 -17.35
N GLU A 74 -0.52 -6.25 -17.41
CA GLU A 74 -1.32 -6.38 -18.63
C GLU A 74 -1.82 -5.01 -19.12
N LEU A 75 -2.23 -4.11 -18.22
CA LEU A 75 -2.62 -2.73 -18.53
C LEU A 75 -1.52 -1.90 -19.20
N THR A 76 -0.24 -2.18 -18.93
CA THR A 76 0.86 -1.45 -19.57
C THR A 76 0.97 -1.77 -21.06
N GLU A 77 0.51 -2.94 -21.47
CA GLU A 77 0.51 -3.40 -22.87
C GLU A 77 -0.75 -2.95 -23.62
N VAL A 78 -1.81 -2.58 -22.91
CA VAL A 78 -3.08 -2.11 -23.49
C VAL A 78 -3.00 -0.62 -23.89
N PRO A 79 -3.39 -0.26 -25.12
CA PRO A 79 -3.51 1.13 -25.57
C PRO A 79 -4.42 1.96 -24.65
N LEU A 80 -4.09 3.24 -24.46
CA LEU A 80 -4.78 4.11 -23.49
C LEU A 80 -6.30 4.17 -23.73
N GLU A 81 -6.70 4.15 -25.00
CA GLU A 81 -8.08 4.21 -25.47
C GLU A 81 -8.88 2.97 -25.06
N GLU A 82 -8.21 1.83 -24.91
CA GLU A 82 -8.82 0.52 -24.64
C GLU A 82 -8.78 0.14 -23.14
N ARG A 83 -7.96 0.82 -22.33
CA ARG A 83 -7.78 0.49 -20.90
C ARG A 83 -9.08 0.52 -20.11
N VAL A 84 -9.95 1.48 -20.38
CA VAL A 84 -11.25 1.61 -19.69
C VAL A 84 -12.15 0.41 -19.99
N GLU A 85 -12.14 -0.08 -21.22
CA GLU A 85 -12.94 -1.26 -21.61
C GLU A 85 -12.35 -2.54 -21.02
N TYR A 86 -11.03 -2.68 -21.02
CA TYR A 86 -10.33 -3.80 -20.40
C TYR A 86 -10.61 -3.86 -18.88
N LEU A 87 -10.49 -2.75 -18.15
CA LEU A 87 -10.82 -2.69 -16.72
C LEU A 87 -12.28 -3.08 -16.43
N LYS A 88 -13.22 -2.61 -17.26
CA LYS A 88 -14.64 -2.98 -17.14
C LYS A 88 -14.87 -4.47 -17.37
N SER A 89 -14.12 -5.10 -18.28
CA SER A 89 -14.21 -6.54 -18.55
C SER A 89 -13.82 -7.39 -17.34
N LEU A 90 -12.94 -6.86 -16.48
CA LEU A 90 -12.49 -7.49 -15.23
C LEU A 90 -13.40 -7.18 -14.03
N LEU A 91 -14.55 -6.52 -14.23
CA LEU A 91 -15.48 -6.08 -13.18
C LEU A 91 -14.84 -5.14 -12.13
N LEU A 92 -13.73 -4.48 -12.49
CA LEU A 92 -13.08 -3.50 -11.64
C LEU A 92 -13.81 -2.16 -11.74
N LYS A 93 -14.05 -1.52 -10.60
CA LYS A 93 -14.60 -0.16 -10.58
C LYS A 93 -13.52 0.82 -11.02
N VAL A 94 -13.86 1.66 -11.99
CA VAL A 94 -13.06 2.81 -12.37
C VAL A 94 -13.66 4.00 -11.60
N ASP A 95 -12.96 4.47 -10.57
CA ASP A 95 -13.26 5.73 -9.89
C ASP A 95 -12.67 6.93 -10.64
#